data_AF-A0A1F8BM08-F1
#
_entry.id   AF-A0A1F8BM08-F1
#
_cell.length_a   1.000
_cell.length_b   1.000
_cell.length_c   1.000
_cell.angle_alpha   90.00
_cell.angle_beta   90.00
_cell.angle_gamma   90.00
#
_symmetry.space_group_name_H-M   'P 1'
#
loop_
_entity.id
_entity.type
_entity.pdbx_description
1 polymer ?
#
loop_
_entity_poly.entity_id
_entity_poly.type
_entity_poly.pdbx_seq_one_letter_code
_entity_poly.pdbx_strand_id
1 'polypeptide(L)' 'MKNSLLLIFISILIGLIIGYFLGRSNTFNISDLNIDKANCLYKGQTYKHGEGFKDECNSCSCQNGQVACTLMACE' A
#
# COMPACT_ATOMS: atom_id res chain seq x y z
N MET A 1 6.58 54.19 -2.86
CA MET A 1 5.57 53.34 -3.55
C MET A 1 6.08 51.93 -3.86
N LYS A 2 7.29 51.72 -4.41
CA LYS A 2 7.86 50.39 -4.72
C LYS A 2 7.99 49.44 -3.51
N ASN A 3 8.36 49.97 -2.34
CA ASN A 3 8.51 49.18 -1.11
C ASN A 3 7.17 48.68 -0.54
N SER A 4 6.09 49.46 -0.72
CA SER A 4 4.73 49.04 -0.31
C SER A 4 4.23 47.91 -1.21
N LEU A 5 4.49 48.00 -2.51
CA LEU A 5 4.17 46.93 -3.46
C LEU A 5 4.93 45.64 -3.15
N LEU A 6 6.21 45.73 -2.77
CA LEU A 6 7.02 44.59 -2.34
C LEU A 6 6.45 43.89 -1.09
N LEU A 7 5.97 44.67 -0.11
CA LEU A 7 5.36 44.11 1.11
C LEU A 7 4.04 43.38 0.84
N ILE A 8 3.26 43.85 -0.13
CA ILE A 8 2.03 43.20 -0.58
C ILE A 8 2.34 41.85 -1.26
N PHE A 9 3.39 41.78 -2.08
CA PHE A 9 3.80 40.50 -2.67
C PHE A 9 4.29 39.50 -1.61
N ILE A 10 5.03 39.98 -0.60
CA ILE A 10 5.50 39.14 0.49
C ILE A 10 4.34 38.57 1.32
N SER A 11 3.32 39.37 1.64
CA SER A 11 2.17 38.89 2.41
C SER A 11 1.32 37.87 1.63
N ILE A 12 1.17 38.06 0.32
CA ILE A 12 0.48 37.10 -0.56
C ILE A 12 1.26 35.76 -0.60
N LEU A 13 2.58 35.81 -0.78
CA LEU A 13 3.41 34.61 -0.82
C LEU A 13 3.37 33.86 0.52
N ILE A 14 3.48 34.58 1.64
CA ILE A 14 3.38 33.98 2.98
C ILE A 14 2.01 33.35 3.20
N GLY A 15 0.92 34.04 2.80
CA GLY A 15 -0.43 33.50 2.91
C GLY A 15 -0.64 32.23 2.10
N LEU A 16 -0.10 32.16 0.88
CA LEU A 16 -0.15 30.96 0.03
C LEU A 16 0.67 29.80 0.62
N ILE A 17 1.86 30.08 1.16
CA ILE A 17 2.71 29.06 1.79
C ILE A 17 2.02 28.51 3.04
N ILE A 18 1.54 29.39 3.93
CA ILE A 18 0.83 28.99 5.15
C ILE A 18 -0.46 28.23 4.79
N GLY A 19 -1.23 28.73 3.83
CA GLY A 19 -2.45 28.07 3.34
C GLY A 19 -2.18 26.70 2.72
N TYR A 20 -1.09 26.54 1.99
CA TYR A 20 -0.67 25.24 1.42
C TYR A 20 -0.30 24.24 2.52
N PHE A 21 0.49 24.65 3.51
CA PHE A 21 0.90 23.77 4.61
C PHE A 21 -0.28 23.40 5.53
N LEU A 22 -1.15 24.35 5.87
CA LEU A 22 -2.34 24.10 6.67
C LEU A 22 -3.43 23.34 5.90
N GLY A 23 -3.50 23.53 4.58
CA GLY A 23 -4.44 22.85 3.69
C GLY A 23 -3.99 21.45 3.26
N ARG A 24 -2.75 21.06 3.55
CA ARG A 24 -2.27 19.70 3.30
C ARG A 24 -2.86 18.75 4.34
N SER A 25 -4.02 18.18 4.03
CA SER A 25 -4.48 16.97 4.68
C SER A 25 -3.51 15.83 4.35
N ASN A 26 -2.97 15.16 5.39
CA ASN A 26 -2.29 13.90 5.20
C ASN A 26 -3.35 12.82 4.94
N THR A 27 -3.73 12.65 3.68
CA THR A 27 -4.54 11.51 3.27
C THR A 27 -3.65 10.27 3.26
N PHE A 28 -3.52 9.64 4.42
CA PHE A 28 -2.86 8.36 4.58
C PHE A 28 -3.78 7.27 4.05
N ASN A 29 -3.46 6.67 2.89
CA ASN A 29 -4.15 5.47 2.47
C ASN A 29 -3.51 4.27 3.15
N ILE A 30 -4.32 3.32 3.60
CA ILE A 30 -3.81 2.05 4.15
C ILE A 30 -3.05 1.25 3.07
N SER A 31 -3.24 1.56 1.79
CA SER A 31 -2.42 1.04 0.69
C SER A 31 -1.00 1.64 0.62
N ASP A 32 -0.75 2.77 1.28
CA ASP A 32 0.59 3.41 1.37
C ASP A 32 1.43 2.77 2.48
N LEU A 33 0.78 2.14 3.46
CA LEU A 33 1.39 1.07 4.25
C LEU A 33 1.48 -0.11 3.30
N ASN A 34 2.61 -0.26 2.64
CA ASN A 34 2.86 -1.44 1.85
C ASN A 34 2.90 -2.67 2.80
N ILE A 35 1.73 -3.17 3.19
CA ILE A 35 1.56 -4.44 3.89
C ILE A 35 1.79 -5.46 2.79
N ASP A 36 3.06 -5.67 2.48
CA ASP A 36 3.52 -6.72 1.61
C ASP A 36 3.11 -8.02 2.29
N LYS A 37 1.92 -8.50 1.93
CA LYS A 37 1.41 -9.77 2.44
C LYS A 37 2.40 -10.84 2.02
N ALA A 38 2.87 -11.61 2.99
CA ALA A 38 3.98 -12.51 2.77
C ALA A 38 3.64 -13.58 1.71
N ASN A 39 4.63 -13.89 0.87
CA ASN A 39 4.58 -15.02 -0.04
C ASN A 39 4.71 -16.33 0.75
N CYS A 40 4.19 -17.42 0.19
CA CYS A 40 4.27 -18.73 0.80
C CYS A 40 5.36 -19.57 0.16
N LEU A 41 6.18 -20.24 0.96
CA LEU A 41 7.08 -21.29 0.49
C LEU A 41 6.41 -22.65 0.71
N TYR A 42 6.12 -23.37 -0.36
CA TYR A 42 5.44 -24.67 -0.31
C TYR A 42 6.09 -25.66 -1.27
N LYS A 43 6.55 -26.80 -0.74
CA LYS A 43 7.28 -27.85 -1.49
C LYS A 43 8.41 -27.28 -2.38
N GLY A 44 9.13 -26.28 -1.86
CA GLY A 44 10.26 -25.63 -2.56
C GLY A 44 9.89 -24.56 -3.60
N GLN A 45 8.58 -24.33 -3.83
CA GLN A 45 8.09 -23.29 -4.73
C GLN A 45 7.53 -22.10 -3.95
N THR A 46 7.72 -20.89 -4.48
CA THR A 46 7.21 -19.66 -3.88
C THR A 46 5.92 -19.24 -4.58
N TYR A 47 4.86 -19.05 -3.80
CA TYR A 47 3.55 -18.60 -4.26
C TYR A 47 3.26 -17.20 -3.70
N LYS A 48 2.76 -16.30 -4.55
CA LYS A 48 2.40 -14.94 -4.12
C LYS A 48 1.19 -14.98 -3.20
N HIS A 49 1.07 -13.99 -2.33
CA HIS A 49 -0.18 -13.84 -1.60
C HIS A 49 -1.39 -13.74 -2.55
N GLY A 50 -2.44 -14.53 -2.28
CA GLY A 50 -3.64 -14.63 -3.09
C GLY A 50 -3.54 -15.64 -4.23
N GLU A 51 -2.35 -16.19 -4.49
CA GLU A 51 -2.15 -17.19 -5.53
C GLU A 51 -2.78 -18.53 -5.11
N GLY A 52 -3.60 -19.07 -6.01
CA GLY A 52 -4.16 -20.41 -5.90
C GLY A 52 -3.36 -21.41 -6.74
N PHE A 53 -3.20 -22.62 -6.23
CA PHE A 53 -2.47 -23.69 -6.92
C PHE A 53 -3.06 -25.06 -6.58
N LYS A 54 -2.59 -26.10 -7.28
CA LYS A 54 -2.99 -27.48 -7.06
C LYS A 54 -1.86 -28.27 -6.40
N ASP A 55 -2.23 -29.11 -5.45
CA ASP A 55 -1.38 -30.16 -4.91
C ASP A 55 -2.11 -31.50 -5.04
N GLU A 56 -1.76 -32.27 -6.07
CA GLU A 56 -2.50 -33.47 -6.49
C GLU A 56 -3.99 -33.14 -6.74
N CYS A 57 -4.90 -33.83 -6.05
CA CYS A 57 -6.33 -33.54 -6.13
C CYS A 57 -6.69 -32.25 -5.36
N ASN A 58 -5.89 -31.85 -4.37
CA ASN A 58 -6.22 -30.75 -3.46
C ASN A 58 -6.06 -29.36 -4.10
N SER A 59 -6.99 -28.47 -3.75
CA SER A 59 -6.92 -27.05 -4.09
C SER A 59 -6.28 -26.29 -2.94
N CYS A 60 -5.24 -25.52 -3.24
CA CYS A 60 -4.47 -24.75 -2.27
C CYS A 60 -4.50 -23.25 -2.57
N SER A 61 -4.29 -22.43 -1.54
CA SER A 61 -4.15 -20.98 -1.67
C SER A 61 -3.09 -20.44 -0.70
N CYS A 62 -2.34 -19.43 -1.13
CA CYS A 62 -1.39 -18.71 -0.29
C CYS A 62 -2.04 -17.50 0.37
N GLN A 63 -2.08 -17.48 1.70
CA GLN A 63 -2.62 -16.39 2.51
C GLN A 63 -1.58 -15.90 3.51
N ASN A 64 -0.93 -14.78 3.18
CA ASN A 64 0.00 -14.08 4.05
C ASN A 64 1.05 -15.00 4.71
N GLY A 65 1.80 -15.72 3.89
CA GLY A 65 2.84 -16.65 4.32
C GLY A 65 2.35 -18.05 4.70
N GLN A 66 1.03 -18.30 4.73
CA GLN A 66 0.45 -19.59 5.08
C GLN A 66 -0.27 -20.22 3.90
N VAL A 67 -0.06 -21.52 3.71
CA VAL A 67 -0.80 -22.30 2.71
C VAL A 67 -1.99 -22.98 3.36
N ALA A 68 -3.16 -22.82 2.75
CA ALA A 68 -4.37 -23.56 3.09
C ALA A 68 -4.78 -24.41 1.90
N CYS A 69 -4.96 -25.71 2.12
CA CYS A 69 -5.41 -26.67 1.11
C CYS A 69 -6.71 -27.36 1.54
N THR A 70 -7.46 -27.87 0.56
CA THR A 70 -8.51 -28.86 0.83
C THR A 70 -7.90 -30.15 1.39
N LEU A 71 -8.75 -31.00 1.99
CA LEU A 71 -8.35 -32.29 2.58
C LEU A 71 -9.07 -33.45 1.88
N MET A 72 -8.96 -33.50 0.55
CA MET A 72 -9.47 -34.60 -0.25
C MET A 72 -8.48 -35.76 -0.21
N ALA A 73 -9.00 -36.98 -0.02
CA ALA A 73 -8.25 -38.19 -0.26
C ALA A 73 -8.09 -38.36 -1.78
N CYS A 74 -6.85 -38.39 -2.25
CA CYS A 74 -6.54 -38.63 -3.65
C CYS A 74 -6.41 -40.14 -3.91
N GLU A 75 -6.64 -40.55 -5.16
CA GLU A 75 -6.60 -41.95 -5.62
C GLU A 75 -5.17 -42.43 -5.95
#